data_AF-A0A6B4G830-F1
#
_entry.id   AF-A0A6B4G830-F1
#
_cell.length_a   1.000
_cell.length_b   1.000
_cell.length_c   1.000
_cell.angle_alpha   90.00
_cell.angle_beta   90.00
_cell.angle_gamma   90.00
#
_symmetry.space_group_name_H-M   'P 1'
#
loop_
_entity.id
_entity.type
_entity.pdbx_description
1 polymer ?
#
loop_
_entity_poly.entity_id
_entity_poly.type
_entity_poly.pdbx_seq_one_letter_code
_entity_poly.pdbx_strand_id
1 'polypeptide(L)'
;LRTSFEIVDEKIVQKVNKAIKFNINYIQETDKSIDQIIKEFISPFDLEKPSLFRVAIAEIIGENYLLIDMHHIVSDGISMDILTKEFTALYNGKTLKPLKVQYKDFAAWQNNLLRSEVMKSKEEYWMNRFNDEIPVLNMPTDYTRPSIMNFEGDRINFSIEKDITNRIRKIARETGSTIYMILLSGLNILLSKYSGQEDIIIGSPIAGRTHVDLEPIIGMFVNTIAMRNYPRGEKTYKEFLKEVKENALRAYENQDYQFEELVDKLNIIRDMSRNPLFDVMFTM
;
A
#
# COMPACT_ATOMS: atom_id res chain seq x y z
N LEU A 1 -10.63 4.63 -14.77
CA LEU A 1 -11.62 5.59 -14.21
C LEU A 1 -13.08 5.41 -14.68
N ARG A 2 -13.43 4.40 -15.49
CA ARG A 2 -14.83 4.13 -15.92
C ARG A 2 -15.40 2.83 -15.33
N THR A 3 -14.73 2.28 -14.34
CA THR A 3 -15.05 0.98 -13.75
C THR A 3 -15.99 1.17 -12.59
N SER A 4 -17.04 0.35 -12.54
CA SER A 4 -17.80 0.04 -11.33
C SER A 4 -17.72 -1.45 -11.03
N PHE A 5 -18.22 -1.87 -9.88
CA PHE A 5 -18.18 -3.24 -9.39
C PHE A 5 -19.61 -3.72 -9.16
N GLU A 6 -19.89 -4.97 -9.53
CA GLU A 6 -21.17 -5.62 -9.28
C GLU A 6 -20.93 -7.07 -8.87
N ILE A 7 -21.92 -7.70 -8.24
CA ILE A 7 -21.88 -9.13 -7.91
C ILE A 7 -22.64 -9.90 -8.98
N VAL A 8 -21.97 -10.85 -9.64
CA VAL A 8 -22.54 -11.77 -10.63
C VAL A 8 -22.13 -13.17 -10.24
N ASP A 9 -23.09 -14.08 -10.09
CA ASP A 9 -22.85 -15.48 -9.69
C ASP A 9 -21.95 -15.61 -8.44
N GLU A 10 -22.28 -14.85 -7.39
CA GLU A 10 -21.54 -14.76 -6.11
C GLU A 10 -20.08 -14.26 -6.24
N LYS A 11 -19.70 -13.72 -7.40
CA LYS A 11 -18.36 -13.17 -7.65
C LYS A 11 -18.42 -11.67 -7.89
N ILE A 12 -17.45 -10.96 -7.34
CA ILE A 12 -17.24 -9.54 -7.62
C ILE A 12 -16.65 -9.43 -9.03
N VAL A 13 -17.30 -8.67 -9.90
CA VAL A 13 -16.84 -8.43 -11.27
C VAL A 13 -16.66 -6.94 -11.55
N GLN A 14 -15.74 -6.63 -12.47
CA GLN A 14 -15.50 -5.28 -12.95
C GLN A 14 -16.39 -4.98 -14.17
N LYS A 15 -17.16 -3.90 -14.10
CA LYS A 15 -17.97 -3.38 -15.21
C LYS A 15 -17.32 -2.13 -15.80
N VAL A 16 -16.80 -2.27 -17.02
CA VAL A 16 -16.16 -1.14 -17.73
C VAL A 16 -17.20 -0.39 -18.56
N ASN A 17 -17.56 0.80 -18.10
CA ASN A 17 -18.61 1.62 -18.73
C ASN A 17 -18.09 2.32 -20.00
N LYS A 18 -18.88 2.32 -21.09
CA LYS A 18 -18.48 2.95 -22.37
C LYS A 18 -18.22 4.45 -22.23
N ALA A 19 -19.11 5.15 -21.54
CA ALA A 19 -18.98 6.57 -21.22
C ALA A 19 -19.49 6.81 -19.79
N ILE A 20 -19.03 7.90 -19.18
CA ILE A 20 -19.46 8.34 -17.86
C ILE A 20 -19.81 9.83 -17.96
N LYS A 21 -20.84 10.27 -17.23
CA LYS A 21 -21.03 11.69 -16.98
C LYS A 21 -20.08 12.08 -15.86
N PHE A 22 -19.20 13.03 -16.12
CA PHE A 22 -18.23 13.53 -15.15
C PHE A 22 -18.45 15.02 -14.96
N ASN A 23 -18.64 15.44 -13.71
CA ASN A 23 -18.84 16.85 -13.36
C ASN A 23 -17.68 17.27 -12.43
N ILE A 24 -17.22 18.51 -12.61
CA ILE A 24 -16.29 19.16 -11.70
C ILE A 24 -17.11 20.11 -10.85
N ASN A 25 -17.06 19.96 -9.53
CA ASN A 25 -17.76 20.85 -8.62
C ASN A 25 -16.93 22.12 -8.42
N TYR A 26 -17.56 23.29 -8.49
CA TYR A 26 -16.95 24.56 -8.10
C TYR A 26 -17.44 24.94 -6.71
N ILE A 27 -16.52 25.15 -5.77
CA ILE A 27 -16.79 25.51 -4.39
C ILE A 27 -16.24 26.93 -4.21
N GLN A 28 -17.14 27.87 -3.95
CA GLN A 28 -16.77 29.26 -3.67
C GLN A 28 -17.20 29.55 -2.24
N GLU A 29 -16.25 29.57 -1.31
CA GLU A 29 -16.51 29.75 0.11
C GLU A 29 -15.53 30.73 0.73
N THR A 30 -16.05 31.65 1.55
CA THR A 30 -15.23 32.69 2.19
C THR A 30 -15.04 32.47 3.69
N ASP A 31 -15.91 31.67 4.31
CA ASP A 31 -15.96 31.50 5.76
C ASP A 31 -15.42 30.15 6.26
N LYS A 32 -15.03 29.24 5.36
CA LYS A 32 -14.52 27.91 5.70
C LYS A 32 -13.02 27.79 5.47
N SER A 33 -12.33 27.08 6.36
CA SER A 33 -10.95 26.66 6.13
C SER A 33 -10.87 25.55 5.07
N ILE A 34 -9.72 25.43 4.42
CA ILE A 34 -9.47 24.34 3.46
C ILE A 34 -9.66 22.96 4.10
N ASP A 35 -9.27 22.78 5.35
CA ASP A 35 -9.42 21.51 6.08
C ASP A 35 -10.90 21.12 6.24
N GLN A 36 -11.77 22.10 6.51
CA GLN A 36 -13.20 21.86 6.60
C GLN A 36 -13.78 21.47 5.23
N ILE A 37 -13.37 22.16 4.16
CA ILE A 37 -13.81 21.84 2.79
C ILE A 37 -13.33 20.44 2.37
N ILE A 38 -12.08 20.07 2.67
CA ILE A 38 -11.55 18.72 2.43
C ILE A 38 -12.40 17.68 3.17
N LYS A 39 -12.71 17.91 4.45
CA LYS A 39 -13.51 16.99 5.25
C LYS A 39 -14.93 16.80 4.70
N GLU A 40 -15.55 17.86 4.18
CA GLU A 40 -16.87 17.79 3.54
C GLU A 40 -16.82 17.16 2.14
N PHE A 41 -15.70 17.32 1.42
CA PHE A 41 -15.49 16.76 0.08
C PHE A 41 -15.27 15.24 0.09
N ILE A 42 -14.59 14.73 1.12
CA ILE A 42 -14.34 13.29 1.32
C ILE A 42 -15.63 12.64 1.81
N SER A 43 -16.17 11.71 1.03
CA SER A 43 -17.34 10.93 1.43
C SER A 43 -17.30 9.54 0.80
N PRO A 44 -18.08 8.56 1.30
CA PRO A 44 -18.06 7.21 0.74
C PRO A 44 -18.42 7.18 -0.76
N PHE A 45 -17.79 6.27 -1.50
CA PHE A 45 -18.18 5.97 -2.88
C PHE A 45 -19.15 4.78 -2.91
N ASP A 46 -20.13 4.85 -3.81
CA ASP A 46 -20.96 3.70 -4.18
C ASP A 46 -20.22 2.90 -5.27
N LEU A 47 -19.73 1.71 -4.94
CA LEU A 47 -18.91 0.89 -5.85
C LEU A 47 -19.67 0.44 -7.10
N GLU A 48 -21.00 0.40 -7.06
CA GLU A 48 -21.84 0.02 -8.21
C GLU A 48 -21.98 1.15 -9.23
N LYS A 49 -21.66 2.39 -8.84
CA LYS A 49 -21.81 3.59 -9.68
C LYS A 49 -20.46 4.13 -10.16
N PRO A 50 -20.24 4.25 -11.49
CA PRO A 50 -19.10 5.00 -11.99
C PRO A 50 -19.35 6.53 -11.87
N SER A 51 -18.34 7.38 -11.70
CA SER A 51 -16.92 7.08 -11.52
C SER A 51 -16.55 7.03 -10.04
N LEU A 52 -15.63 6.13 -9.67
CA LEU A 52 -15.02 6.08 -8.34
C LEU A 52 -13.90 7.12 -8.16
N PHE A 53 -14.11 8.29 -8.76
CA PHE A 53 -13.21 9.42 -8.86
C PHE A 53 -14.05 10.69 -8.93
N ARG A 54 -13.71 11.70 -8.13
CA ARG A 54 -14.39 12.99 -8.08
C ARG A 54 -13.38 14.12 -8.00
N VAL A 55 -13.75 15.29 -8.52
CA VAL A 55 -12.91 16.48 -8.54
C VAL A 55 -13.73 17.70 -8.16
N ALA A 56 -13.13 18.59 -7.38
CA ALA A 56 -13.65 19.94 -7.15
C ALA A 56 -12.55 20.99 -7.32
N ILE A 57 -12.96 22.20 -7.68
CA ILE A 57 -12.13 23.40 -7.60
C ILE A 57 -12.69 24.23 -6.45
N ALA A 58 -11.88 24.53 -5.45
CA ALA A 58 -12.26 25.37 -4.33
C ALA A 58 -11.51 26.71 -4.38
N GLU A 59 -12.25 27.81 -4.41
CA GLU A 59 -11.69 29.16 -4.31
C GLU A 59 -11.86 29.66 -2.88
N ILE A 60 -10.74 29.88 -2.18
CA ILE A 60 -10.69 30.25 -0.76
C ILE A 60 -9.75 31.43 -0.59
N ILE A 61 -10.26 32.59 -0.16
CA ILE A 61 -9.48 33.79 0.16
C ILE A 61 -8.50 34.15 -0.99
N GLY A 62 -8.96 34.03 -2.24
CA GLY A 62 -8.15 34.34 -3.44
C GLY A 62 -7.15 33.27 -3.88
N GLU A 63 -7.06 32.14 -3.17
CA GLU A 63 -6.32 30.95 -3.61
C GLU A 63 -7.25 29.90 -4.23
N ASN A 64 -6.74 29.18 -5.23
CA ASN A 64 -7.47 28.12 -5.91
C ASN A 64 -6.88 26.75 -5.56
N TYR A 65 -7.73 25.85 -5.09
CA TYR A 65 -7.38 24.49 -4.70
C TYR A 65 -8.05 23.48 -5.64
N LEU A 66 -7.27 22.54 -6.16
CA LEU A 66 -7.79 21.38 -6.89
C LEU A 66 -7.92 20.21 -5.93
N LEU A 67 -9.15 19.83 -5.61
CA LEU A 67 -9.46 18.69 -4.76
C LEU A 67 -9.70 17.46 -5.62
N ILE A 68 -9.03 16.37 -5.29
CA ILE A 68 -9.12 15.09 -6.00
C ILE A 68 -9.34 14.00 -4.95
N ASP A 69 -10.40 13.21 -5.13
CA ASP A 69 -10.68 12.03 -4.31
C ASP A 69 -11.01 10.83 -5.21
N MET A 70 -10.43 9.68 -4.91
CA MET A 70 -10.52 8.47 -5.71
C MET A 70 -10.54 7.24 -4.80
N HIS A 71 -11.41 6.29 -5.11
CA HIS A 71 -11.47 5.05 -4.34
C HIS A 71 -10.22 4.19 -4.57
N HIS A 72 -9.64 3.64 -3.50
CA HIS A 72 -8.41 2.84 -3.54
C HIS A 72 -8.57 1.54 -4.37
N ILE A 73 -9.79 1.07 -4.60
CA ILE A 73 -10.05 -0.12 -5.45
C ILE A 73 -9.74 0.11 -6.95
N VAL A 74 -9.70 1.37 -7.41
CA VAL A 74 -9.39 1.72 -8.80
C VAL A 74 -8.05 2.45 -8.94
N SER A 75 -7.28 2.57 -7.85
CA SER A 75 -6.07 3.38 -7.81
C SER A 75 -5.13 3.03 -6.67
N ASP A 76 -3.87 3.37 -6.83
CA ASP A 76 -2.82 3.29 -5.82
C ASP A 76 -1.92 4.54 -5.85
N GLY A 77 -0.89 4.59 -5.01
CA GLY A 77 0.03 5.74 -4.97
C GLY A 77 0.67 6.06 -6.33
N ILE A 78 1.08 5.03 -7.08
CA ILE A 78 1.64 5.20 -8.44
C ILE A 78 0.57 5.73 -9.41
N SER A 79 -0.68 5.27 -9.27
CA SER A 79 -1.80 5.78 -10.07
C SER A 79 -2.03 7.27 -9.84
N MET A 80 -1.85 7.76 -8.61
CA MET A 80 -1.95 9.20 -8.30
C MET A 80 -0.82 10.01 -8.96
N ASP A 81 0.39 9.48 -9.01
CA ASP A 81 1.51 10.09 -9.73
C ASP A 81 1.25 10.16 -11.23
N ILE A 82 0.73 9.06 -11.82
CA ILE A 82 0.35 9.00 -13.24
C ILE A 82 -0.73 10.04 -13.53
N LEU A 83 -1.80 10.04 -12.73
CA LEU A 83 -2.91 10.98 -12.87
C LEU A 83 -2.40 12.43 -12.85
N THR A 84 -1.55 12.78 -11.89
CA THR A 84 -1.01 14.14 -11.75
C THR A 84 -0.14 14.54 -12.94
N LYS A 85 0.73 13.63 -13.40
CA LYS A 85 1.60 13.86 -14.56
C LYS A 85 0.80 14.00 -15.86
N GLU A 86 -0.16 13.12 -16.08
CA GLU A 86 -1.01 13.12 -17.27
C GLU A 86 -1.94 14.34 -17.29
N PHE A 87 -2.55 14.68 -16.15
CA PHE A 87 -3.35 15.89 -15.99
C PHE A 87 -2.53 17.13 -16.35
N THR A 88 -1.33 17.27 -15.78
CA THR A 88 -0.45 18.41 -16.08
C THR A 88 -0.06 18.46 -17.56
N ALA A 89 0.22 17.31 -18.18
CA ALA A 89 0.56 17.25 -19.60
C ALA A 89 -0.61 17.69 -20.49
N LEU A 90 -1.81 17.17 -20.24
CA LEU A 90 -3.03 17.51 -20.97
C LEU A 90 -3.42 18.97 -20.78
N TYR A 91 -3.30 19.50 -19.55
CA TYR A 91 -3.56 20.91 -19.25
C TYR A 91 -2.65 21.84 -20.05
N ASN A 92 -1.41 21.43 -20.30
CA ASN A 92 -0.45 22.14 -21.15
C ASN A 92 -0.59 21.83 -22.66
N GLY A 93 -1.70 21.23 -23.09
CA GLY A 93 -1.99 20.96 -24.50
C GLY A 93 -1.21 19.82 -25.14
N LYS A 94 -0.55 18.96 -24.33
CA LYS A 94 0.13 17.77 -24.86
C LYS A 94 -0.86 16.66 -25.15
N THR A 95 -0.54 15.82 -26.14
CA THR A 95 -1.29 14.60 -26.44
C THR A 95 -0.62 13.39 -25.79
N LEU A 96 -1.42 12.52 -25.15
CA LEU A 96 -0.95 11.28 -24.55
C LEU A 96 -1.01 10.13 -25.55
N LYS A 97 -0.09 9.16 -25.40
CA LYS A 97 -0.13 7.92 -26.18
C LYS A 97 -1.21 6.99 -25.61
N PRO A 98 -1.95 6.25 -26.46
CA PRO A 98 -2.91 5.28 -25.97
C PRO A 98 -2.21 4.14 -25.22
N LEU A 99 -2.86 3.66 -24.15
CA LEU A 99 -2.40 2.50 -23.40
C LEU A 99 -2.60 1.21 -24.21
N LYS A 100 -1.60 0.33 -24.20
CA LYS A 100 -1.65 -0.97 -24.90
C LYS A 100 -2.52 -1.99 -24.19
N VAL A 101 -2.53 -1.95 -22.87
CA VAL A 101 -3.31 -2.85 -22.00
C VAL A 101 -4.03 -2.03 -20.93
N GLN A 102 -5.05 -2.63 -20.33
CA GLN A 102 -5.88 -2.04 -19.29
C GLN A 102 -5.86 -2.91 -18.04
N TYR A 103 -6.29 -2.35 -16.90
CA TYR A 103 -6.35 -3.09 -15.63
C TYR A 103 -7.17 -4.39 -15.71
N LYS A 104 -8.25 -4.43 -16.52
CA LYS A 104 -9.03 -5.65 -16.76
C LYS A 104 -8.20 -6.79 -17.39
N ASP A 105 -7.21 -6.45 -18.22
CA ASP A 105 -6.36 -7.42 -18.91
C ASP A 105 -5.35 -8.00 -17.91
N PHE A 106 -4.79 -7.14 -17.05
CA PHE A 106 -3.99 -7.54 -15.90
C PHE A 106 -4.77 -8.46 -14.95
N ALA A 107 -5.99 -8.08 -14.56
CA ALA A 107 -6.81 -8.88 -13.65
C ALA A 107 -7.14 -10.28 -14.22
N ALA A 108 -7.45 -10.35 -15.53
CA ALA A 108 -7.66 -11.63 -16.21
C ALA A 108 -6.38 -12.49 -16.26
N TRP A 109 -5.23 -11.87 -16.54
CA TRP A 109 -3.94 -12.55 -16.53
C TRP A 109 -3.56 -13.05 -15.12
N GLN A 110 -3.71 -12.21 -14.08
CA GLN A 110 -3.37 -12.56 -12.70
C GLN A 110 -4.21 -13.75 -12.21
N ASN A 111 -5.51 -13.77 -12.51
CA ASN A 111 -6.38 -14.90 -12.19
C ASN A 111 -5.92 -16.23 -12.81
N ASN A 112 -5.33 -16.19 -14.01
CA ASN A 112 -4.73 -17.37 -14.62
C ASN A 112 -3.39 -17.72 -13.97
N LEU A 113 -2.57 -16.72 -13.65
CA LEU A 113 -1.27 -16.91 -12.99
C LEU A 113 -1.43 -17.57 -11.62
N LEU A 114 -2.44 -17.17 -10.84
CA LEU A 114 -2.71 -17.74 -9.52
C LEU A 114 -2.98 -19.25 -9.55
N ARG A 115 -3.41 -19.79 -10.70
CA ARG A 115 -3.66 -21.23 -10.91
C ARG A 115 -2.45 -21.98 -11.47
N SER A 116 -1.35 -21.30 -11.76
CA SER A 116 -0.17 -21.89 -12.39
C SER A 116 0.71 -22.64 -11.39
N GLU A 117 1.56 -23.55 -11.88
CA GLU A 117 2.55 -24.24 -11.04
C GLU A 117 3.59 -23.30 -10.44
N VAL A 118 3.91 -22.20 -11.13
CA VAL A 118 4.81 -21.16 -10.62
C VAL A 118 4.27 -20.54 -9.34
N MET A 119 2.94 -20.46 -9.18
CA MET A 119 2.36 -19.93 -7.95
C MET A 119 2.50 -20.89 -6.77
N LYS A 120 2.56 -22.21 -7.02
CA LYS A 120 2.73 -23.22 -5.97
C LYS A 120 4.08 -23.11 -5.27
N SER A 121 5.16 -22.81 -6.01
CA SER A 121 6.47 -22.63 -5.38
C SER A 121 6.55 -21.35 -4.53
N LYS A 122 5.87 -20.28 -4.96
CA LYS A 122 5.75 -19.04 -4.18
C LYS A 122 4.92 -19.24 -2.92
N GLU A 123 3.82 -19.98 -3.04
CA GLU A 123 3.02 -20.41 -1.89
C GLU A 123 3.86 -21.22 -0.90
N GLU A 124 4.58 -22.23 -1.37
CA GLU A 124 5.43 -23.07 -0.52
C GLU A 124 6.46 -22.24 0.26
N TYR A 125 7.08 -21.25 -0.39
CA TYR A 125 7.97 -20.31 0.30
C TYR A 125 7.27 -19.60 1.47
N TRP A 126 6.07 -19.05 1.24
CA TRP A 126 5.34 -18.32 2.27
C TRP A 126 4.82 -19.22 3.38
N MET A 127 4.28 -20.40 3.03
CA MET A 127 3.84 -21.38 4.02
C MET A 127 5.00 -21.88 4.88
N ASN A 128 6.18 -22.09 4.29
CA ASN A 128 7.39 -22.44 5.05
C ASN A 128 7.89 -21.29 5.93
N ARG A 129 7.71 -20.03 5.51
CA ARG A 129 8.12 -18.86 6.31
C ARG A 129 7.31 -18.71 7.60
N PHE A 130 6.05 -19.16 7.57
CA PHE A 130 5.08 -19.07 8.66
C PHE A 130 4.63 -20.46 9.16
N ASN A 131 5.53 -21.45 9.11
CA ASN A 131 5.21 -22.83 9.53
C ASN A 131 5.29 -23.04 11.05
N ASP A 132 5.85 -22.07 11.77
CA ASP A 132 5.93 -22.00 13.22
C ASP A 132 4.90 -21.01 13.78
N GLU A 133 4.88 -20.84 15.10
CA GLU A 133 3.97 -19.91 15.77
C GLU A 133 4.12 -18.50 15.18
N ILE A 134 2.99 -17.89 14.79
CA ILE A 134 2.97 -16.54 14.23
C ILE A 134 2.93 -15.54 15.39
N PRO A 135 3.96 -14.69 15.57
CA PRO A 135 3.99 -13.75 16.68
C PRO A 135 2.93 -12.66 16.52
N VAL A 136 2.21 -12.39 17.62
CA VAL A 136 1.34 -11.20 17.72
C VAL A 136 2.14 -10.08 18.37
N LEU A 137 2.26 -8.94 17.70
CA LEU A 137 3.02 -7.80 18.23
C LEU A 137 2.35 -7.23 19.50
N ASN A 138 3.10 -7.21 20.61
CA ASN A 138 2.64 -6.74 21.91
C ASN A 138 3.27 -5.38 22.25
N MET A 139 2.81 -4.32 21.58
CA MET A 139 3.25 -2.96 21.88
C MET A 139 2.69 -2.47 23.22
N PRO A 140 3.48 -1.73 24.02
CA PRO A 140 2.94 -0.99 25.15
C PRO A 140 2.05 0.14 24.61
N THR A 141 0.76 0.09 24.92
CA THR A 141 -0.23 1.11 24.54
C THR A 141 -0.69 1.89 25.76
N ASP A 142 -0.97 3.18 25.58
CA ASP A 142 -1.42 4.06 26.68
C ASP A 142 -2.81 3.66 27.21
N TYR A 143 -3.64 3.04 26.36
CA TYR A 143 -5.00 2.61 26.68
C TYR A 143 -5.20 1.13 26.37
N THR A 144 -6.23 0.53 26.97
CA THR A 144 -6.65 -0.84 26.68
C THR A 144 -7.09 -0.97 25.22
N ARG A 145 -6.63 -2.05 24.56
CA ARG A 145 -7.06 -2.37 23.20
C ARG A 145 -8.58 -2.60 23.15
N PRO A 146 -9.32 -1.90 22.28
CA PRO A 146 -10.74 -2.16 22.06
C PRO A 146 -10.99 -3.57 21.52
N SER A 147 -12.17 -4.15 21.76
CA SER A 147 -12.53 -5.49 21.26
C SER A 147 -12.78 -5.54 19.75
N ILE A 148 -12.96 -4.38 19.11
CA ILE A 148 -13.18 -4.22 17.67
C ILE A 148 -12.24 -3.13 17.19
N MET A 149 -11.62 -3.34 16.03
CA MET A 149 -10.72 -2.37 15.43
C MET A 149 -11.37 -0.99 15.27
N ASN A 150 -10.64 0.05 15.70
CA ASN A 150 -10.97 1.45 15.46
C ASN A 150 -9.97 2.02 14.43
N PHE A 151 -10.47 2.82 13.50
CA PHE A 151 -9.67 3.45 12.44
C PHE A 151 -9.41 4.95 12.70
N GLU A 152 -9.92 5.50 13.81
CA GLU A 152 -9.50 6.82 14.27
C GLU A 152 -7.99 6.82 14.57
N GLY A 153 -7.29 7.81 14.03
CA GLY A 153 -5.85 7.92 14.15
C GLY A 153 -5.37 9.35 13.92
N ASP A 154 -4.11 9.59 14.25
CA ASP A 154 -3.43 10.87 14.09
C ASP A 154 -2.04 10.64 13.45
N ARG A 155 -1.36 11.71 13.05
CA ARG A 155 -0.05 11.65 12.39
C ARG A 155 0.96 12.56 13.08
N ILE A 156 2.10 11.98 13.45
CA ILE A 156 3.29 12.73 13.86
C ILE A 156 4.28 12.72 12.71
N ASN A 157 4.76 13.91 12.34
CA ASN A 157 5.78 14.09 11.30
C ASN A 157 7.08 14.56 11.94
N PHE A 158 8.20 13.99 11.53
CA PHE A 158 9.53 14.48 11.88
C PHE A 158 10.47 14.31 10.68
N SER A 159 11.56 15.06 10.69
CA SER A 159 12.58 15.03 9.63
C SER A 159 13.88 14.44 10.14
N ILE A 160 14.53 13.63 9.31
CA ILE A 160 15.89 13.14 9.57
C ILE A 160 16.88 14.12 8.95
N GLU A 161 17.82 14.61 9.75
CA GLU A 161 18.81 15.58 9.29
C GLU A 161 19.66 15.06 8.13
N LYS A 162 20.18 15.99 7.33
CA LYS A 162 20.97 15.68 6.12
C LYS A 162 22.22 14.85 6.43
N ASP A 163 22.90 15.11 7.55
CA ASP A 163 24.09 14.36 7.95
C ASP A 163 23.75 12.89 8.21
N ILE A 164 22.72 12.63 9.02
CA ILE A 164 22.22 11.28 9.31
C ILE A 164 21.80 10.57 8.02
N THR A 165 21.06 11.26 7.15
CA THR A 165 20.64 10.71 5.84
C THR A 165 21.85 10.31 4.98
N ASN A 166 22.91 11.12 4.96
CA ASN A 166 24.14 10.81 4.22
C ASN A 166 24.87 9.60 4.81
N ARG A 167 24.88 9.45 6.14
CA ARG A 167 25.44 8.29 6.83
C ARG A 167 24.65 7.02 6.53
N ILE A 168 23.31 7.09 6.50
CA ILE A 168 22.45 5.97 6.06
C ILE A 168 22.78 5.57 4.61
N ARG A 169 22.89 6.52 3.69
CA ARG A 169 23.28 6.26 2.30
C ARG A 169 24.66 5.62 2.19
N LYS A 170 25.60 6.00 3.07
CA LYS A 170 26.93 5.39 3.13
C LYS A 170 26.86 3.93 3.56
N ILE A 171 26.12 3.62 4.62
CA ILE A 171 25.89 2.23 5.07
C ILE A 171 25.25 1.40 3.95
N ALA A 172 24.23 1.92 3.28
CA ALA A 172 23.56 1.25 2.17
C ALA A 172 24.56 0.81 1.08
N ARG A 173 25.47 1.71 0.69
CA ARG A 173 26.53 1.40 -0.29
C ARG A 173 27.53 0.37 0.24
N GLU A 174 27.97 0.51 1.48
CA GLU A 174 28.99 -0.37 2.08
C GLU A 174 28.49 -1.80 2.34
N THR A 175 27.19 -1.98 2.60
CA THR A 175 26.59 -3.30 2.83
C THR A 175 25.88 -3.87 1.60
N GLY A 176 25.80 -3.09 0.52
CA GLY A 176 25.00 -3.40 -0.66
C GLY A 176 23.51 -3.56 -0.33
N SER A 177 23.01 -2.84 0.68
CA SER A 177 21.60 -2.82 1.07
C SER A 177 20.92 -1.58 0.51
N THR A 178 19.58 -1.56 0.48
CA THR A 178 18.83 -0.35 0.16
C THR A 178 18.59 0.50 1.42
N ILE A 179 18.24 1.78 1.24
CA ILE A 179 17.80 2.63 2.36
C ILE A 179 16.55 2.00 3.03
N TYR A 180 15.64 1.44 2.24
CA TYR A 180 14.49 0.68 2.73
C TYR A 180 14.91 -0.43 3.71
N MET A 181 15.89 -1.29 3.34
CA MET A 181 16.33 -2.39 4.21
C MET A 181 16.93 -1.87 5.52
N ILE A 182 17.66 -0.75 5.48
CA ILE A 182 18.22 -0.12 6.67
C ILE A 182 17.11 0.39 7.60
N LEU A 183 16.14 1.14 7.06
CA LEU A 183 15.04 1.68 7.86
C LEU A 183 14.12 0.57 8.39
N LEU A 184 13.84 -0.46 7.58
CA LEU A 184 13.09 -1.64 8.01
C LEU A 184 13.81 -2.35 9.17
N SER A 185 15.14 -2.52 9.09
CA SER A 185 15.91 -3.11 10.19
C SER A 185 15.87 -2.25 11.45
N GLY A 186 15.95 -0.92 11.31
CA GLY A 186 15.78 0.01 12.42
C GLY A 186 14.40 -0.08 13.06
N LEU A 187 13.34 -0.20 12.27
CA LEU A 187 11.98 -0.37 12.75
C LEU A 187 11.79 -1.72 13.46
N ASN A 188 12.33 -2.82 12.93
CA ASN A 188 12.30 -4.12 13.61
C ASN A 188 12.96 -4.04 15.00
N ILE A 189 14.12 -3.40 15.10
CA ILE A 189 14.82 -3.20 16.37
C ILE A 189 13.99 -2.32 17.30
N LEU A 190 13.40 -1.23 16.78
CA LEU A 190 12.53 -0.34 17.56
C LEU A 190 11.36 -1.13 18.16
N LEU A 191 10.61 -1.86 17.34
CA LEU A 191 9.47 -2.66 17.78
C LEU A 191 9.91 -3.71 18.81
N SER A 192 11.01 -4.41 18.55
CA SER A 192 11.60 -5.38 19.48
C SER A 192 11.93 -4.76 20.85
N LYS A 193 12.52 -3.55 20.88
CA LYS A 193 12.85 -2.85 22.12
C LYS A 193 11.60 -2.41 22.89
N TYR A 194 10.54 -2.02 22.20
CA TYR A 194 9.28 -1.62 22.83
C TYR A 194 8.46 -2.81 23.35
N SER A 195 8.38 -3.89 22.57
CA SER A 195 7.54 -5.05 22.91
C SER A 195 8.27 -6.13 23.71
N GLY A 196 9.60 -6.11 23.75
CA GLY A 196 10.42 -7.18 24.31
C GLY A 196 10.45 -8.46 23.46
N GLN A 197 9.97 -8.41 22.22
CA GLN A 197 9.89 -9.58 21.32
C GLN A 197 11.08 -9.62 20.37
N GLU A 198 11.52 -10.84 20.01
CA GLU A 198 12.63 -11.08 19.08
C GLU A 198 12.18 -11.73 17.76
N ASP A 199 10.87 -11.75 17.50
CA ASP A 199 10.24 -12.21 16.27
C ASP A 199 9.15 -11.21 15.90
N ILE A 200 9.36 -10.51 14.80
CA ILE A 200 8.57 -9.33 14.41
C ILE A 200 8.12 -9.50 12.97
N ILE A 201 6.82 -9.29 12.72
CA ILE A 201 6.25 -9.23 11.38
C ILE A 201 5.81 -7.80 11.10
N ILE A 202 6.31 -7.25 9.99
CA ILE A 202 5.96 -5.91 9.52
C ILE A 202 5.33 -6.02 8.13
N GLY A 203 4.18 -5.40 7.92
CA GLY A 203 3.60 -5.28 6.60
C GLY A 203 4.38 -4.30 5.74
N SER A 204 4.66 -4.65 4.49
CA SER A 204 5.27 -3.75 3.53
C SER A 204 4.51 -3.77 2.22
N PRO A 205 3.91 -2.65 1.78
CA PRO A 205 3.33 -2.58 0.45
C PRO A 205 4.44 -2.63 -0.61
N ILE A 206 4.11 -3.22 -1.74
CA ILE A 206 4.93 -3.22 -2.95
C ILE A 206 4.07 -2.77 -4.12
N ALA A 207 4.69 -2.21 -5.15
CA ALA A 207 3.96 -1.65 -6.30
C ALA A 207 3.11 -2.66 -7.07
N GLY A 208 3.49 -3.96 -7.07
CA GLY A 208 2.82 -5.03 -7.83
C GLY A 208 2.81 -4.84 -9.36
N ARG A 209 3.62 -3.91 -9.88
CA ARG A 209 3.79 -3.63 -11.32
C ARG A 209 5.09 -4.24 -11.82
N THR A 210 5.11 -5.57 -11.94
CA THR A 210 6.33 -6.32 -12.30
C THR A 210 6.67 -6.30 -13.79
N HIS A 211 5.80 -5.73 -14.63
CA HIS A 211 5.98 -5.65 -16.08
C HIS A 211 5.84 -4.20 -16.59
N VAL A 212 6.68 -3.80 -17.56
CA VAL A 212 6.74 -2.43 -18.09
C VAL A 212 5.41 -1.93 -18.64
N ASP A 213 4.61 -2.80 -19.27
CA ASP A 213 3.30 -2.43 -19.80
C ASP A 213 2.28 -2.09 -18.69
N LEU A 214 2.55 -2.43 -17.43
CA LEU A 214 1.71 -2.07 -16.28
C LEU A 214 2.07 -0.72 -15.68
N GLU A 215 3.28 -0.21 -15.90
CA GLU A 215 3.75 1.07 -15.33
C GLU A 215 2.81 2.25 -15.60
N PRO A 216 2.23 2.44 -16.80
CA PRO A 216 1.39 3.61 -17.09
C PRO A 216 -0.09 3.43 -16.69
N ILE A 217 -0.48 2.31 -16.08
CA ILE A 217 -1.91 2.00 -15.87
C ILE A 217 -2.42 2.57 -14.55
N ILE A 218 -3.54 3.29 -14.56
CA ILE A 218 -4.27 3.61 -13.33
C ILE A 218 -5.07 2.37 -12.88
N GLY A 219 -4.82 1.90 -11.65
CA GLY A 219 -5.44 0.70 -11.08
C GLY A 219 -4.86 0.36 -9.70
N MET A 220 -5.45 -0.61 -9.02
CA MET A 220 -4.97 -1.10 -7.73
C MET A 220 -3.99 -2.26 -7.93
N PHE A 221 -2.68 -1.96 -7.99
CA PHE A 221 -1.67 -3.02 -8.16
C PHE A 221 -0.95 -3.38 -6.87
N VAL A 222 -1.07 -2.54 -5.84
CA VAL A 222 -0.33 -2.72 -4.59
C VAL A 222 -0.68 -4.07 -3.98
N ASN A 223 0.35 -4.90 -3.77
CA ASN A 223 0.28 -6.08 -2.93
C ASN A 223 0.99 -5.78 -1.61
N THR A 224 0.68 -6.54 -0.56
CA THR A 224 1.32 -6.40 0.74
C THR A 224 2.13 -7.63 1.09
N ILE A 225 3.35 -7.43 1.58
CA ILE A 225 4.25 -8.49 1.98
C ILE A 225 4.40 -8.49 3.50
N ALA A 226 4.26 -9.64 4.13
CA ALA A 226 4.54 -9.83 5.55
C ALA A 226 6.06 -10.08 5.77
N MET A 227 6.80 -9.03 6.11
CA MET A 227 8.24 -9.08 6.37
C MET A 227 8.52 -9.57 7.80
N ARG A 228 8.64 -10.88 7.98
CA ARG A 228 9.05 -11.50 9.25
C ARG A 228 10.56 -11.45 9.44
N ASN A 229 11.06 -10.95 10.58
CA ASN A 229 12.48 -10.88 10.92
C ASN A 229 12.71 -11.16 12.42
N TYR A 230 13.96 -11.52 12.77
CA TYR A 230 14.33 -11.93 14.13
C TYR A 230 15.40 -11.01 14.75
N PRO A 231 15.03 -9.83 15.28
CA PRO A 231 15.95 -8.85 15.87
C PRO A 231 16.47 -9.27 17.26
N ARG A 232 17.14 -10.44 17.34
CA ARG A 232 17.64 -11.01 18.59
C ARG A 232 18.78 -10.19 19.21
N GLY A 233 18.80 -10.08 20.53
CA GLY A 233 19.70 -9.21 21.29
C GLY A 233 21.19 -9.53 21.16
N GLU A 234 21.55 -10.76 20.82
CA GLU A 234 22.93 -11.22 20.65
C GLU A 234 23.57 -10.81 19.31
N LYS A 235 22.77 -10.41 18.33
CA LYS A 235 23.26 -10.09 16.98
C LYS A 235 23.84 -8.68 16.94
N THR A 236 24.95 -8.52 16.22
CA THR A 236 25.37 -7.18 15.81
C THR A 236 24.38 -6.61 14.79
N TYR A 237 24.28 -5.28 14.73
CA TYR A 237 23.43 -4.63 13.72
C TYR A 237 23.78 -5.05 12.29
N LYS A 238 25.07 -5.27 11.99
CA LYS A 238 25.52 -5.65 10.65
C LYS A 238 25.05 -7.05 10.26
N GLU A 239 25.05 -8.00 11.19
CA GLU A 239 24.51 -9.35 10.98
C GLU A 239 23.01 -9.29 10.76
N PHE A 240 22.29 -8.55 11.62
CA PHE A 240 20.84 -8.41 11.47
C PHE A 240 20.45 -7.70 10.15
N LEU A 241 21.15 -6.64 9.75
CA LEU A 241 20.92 -5.97 8.47
C LEU A 241 21.14 -6.91 7.27
N LYS A 242 22.12 -7.82 7.37
CA LYS A 242 22.34 -8.84 6.34
C LYS A 242 21.15 -9.81 6.25
N GLU A 243 20.64 -10.28 7.38
CA GLU A 243 19.44 -11.13 7.41
C GLU A 243 18.21 -10.41 6.85
N VAL A 244 17.97 -9.15 7.25
CA VAL A 244 16.85 -8.33 6.74
C VAL A 244 16.95 -8.17 5.23
N LYS A 245 18.16 -7.94 4.70
CA LYS A 245 18.40 -7.88 3.25
C LYS A 245 18.06 -9.21 2.57
N GLU A 246 18.55 -10.33 3.08
CA GLU A 246 18.28 -11.66 2.51
C GLU A 246 16.79 -12.00 2.54
N ASN A 247 16.12 -11.73 3.66
CA ASN A 247 14.68 -11.92 3.81
C ASN A 247 13.87 -11.05 2.84
N ALA A 248 14.22 -9.76 2.71
CA ALA A 248 13.56 -8.85 1.79
C ALA A 248 13.74 -9.29 0.33
N LEU A 249 14.93 -9.74 -0.07
CA LEU A 249 15.17 -10.24 -1.44
C LEU A 249 14.33 -11.49 -1.73
N ARG A 250 14.32 -12.48 -0.83
CA ARG A 250 13.48 -13.68 -0.98
C ARG A 250 12.00 -13.34 -0.99
N ALA A 251 11.56 -12.38 -0.19
CA ALA A 251 10.19 -11.88 -0.21
C ALA A 251 9.84 -11.25 -1.57
N TYR A 252 10.76 -10.48 -2.17
CA TYR A 252 10.57 -9.89 -3.49
C TYR A 252 10.54 -10.94 -4.62
N GLU A 253 11.32 -12.02 -4.53
CA GLU A 253 11.26 -13.13 -5.49
C GLU A 253 9.88 -13.83 -5.47
N ASN A 254 9.22 -13.82 -4.31
CA ASN A 254 7.92 -14.46 -4.07
C ASN A 254 6.75 -13.49 -3.97
N GLN A 255 6.93 -12.24 -4.43
CA GLN A 255 5.99 -11.14 -4.23
C GLN A 255 4.66 -11.24 -5.00
N ASP A 256 4.60 -12.12 -6.00
CA ASP A 256 3.39 -12.30 -6.82
C ASP A 256 2.30 -13.11 -6.09
N TYR A 257 2.67 -13.80 -5.00
CA TYR A 257 1.69 -14.48 -4.13
C TYR A 257 0.89 -13.45 -3.34
N GLN A 258 -0.45 -13.57 -3.37
CA GLN A 258 -1.34 -12.56 -2.78
C GLN A 258 -1.39 -12.68 -1.27
N PHE A 259 -1.41 -11.53 -0.59
CA PHE A 259 -1.51 -11.48 0.87
C PHE A 259 -2.79 -12.15 1.38
N GLU A 260 -3.91 -11.95 0.69
CA GLU A 260 -5.21 -12.50 1.04
C GLU A 260 -5.19 -14.04 0.98
N GLU A 261 -4.59 -14.61 -0.07
CA GLU A 261 -4.40 -16.06 -0.20
C GLU A 261 -3.52 -16.63 0.92
N LEU A 262 -2.48 -15.90 1.32
CA LEU A 262 -1.64 -16.30 2.44
C LEU A 262 -2.41 -16.34 3.76
N VAL A 263 -3.19 -15.28 4.04
CA VAL A 263 -4.00 -15.19 5.26
C VAL A 263 -5.03 -16.33 5.32
N ASP A 264 -5.71 -16.59 4.20
CA ASP A 264 -6.70 -17.67 4.10
C ASP A 264 -6.07 -19.05 4.32
N LYS A 265 -4.87 -19.30 3.78
CA LYS A 265 -4.17 -20.60 3.95
C LYS A 265 -3.57 -20.82 5.31
N LEU A 266 -3.07 -19.77 5.97
CA LEU A 266 -2.55 -19.87 7.33
C LEU A 266 -3.64 -20.14 8.36
N ASN A 267 -4.92 -19.96 7.98
CA ASN A 267 -6.10 -20.21 8.83
C ASN A 267 -5.95 -19.56 10.22
N ILE A 268 -5.46 -18.32 10.22
CA ILE A 268 -5.16 -17.57 11.44
C ILE A 268 -6.48 -17.28 12.17
N ILE A 269 -6.46 -17.45 13.49
CA ILE A 269 -7.62 -17.14 14.33
C ILE A 269 -7.95 -15.65 14.16
N ARG A 270 -9.16 -15.36 13.69
CA ARG A 270 -9.63 -13.99 13.52
C ARG A 270 -9.79 -13.30 14.87
N ASP A 271 -8.93 -12.31 15.12
CA ASP A 271 -9.09 -11.33 16.19
C ASP A 271 -9.67 -10.04 15.59
N MET A 272 -10.90 -9.69 15.97
CA MET A 272 -11.59 -8.50 15.46
C MET A 272 -10.93 -7.18 15.89
N SER A 273 -9.99 -7.21 16.83
CA SER A 273 -9.23 -6.06 17.32
C SER A 273 -7.89 -5.86 16.61
N ARG A 274 -7.51 -6.76 15.70
CA ARG A 274 -6.19 -6.79 15.05
C ARG A 274 -6.27 -7.12 13.56
N ASN A 275 -5.17 -6.83 12.88
CA ASN A 275 -4.98 -7.29 11.51
C ASN A 275 -4.48 -8.75 11.52
N PRO A 276 -4.70 -9.53 10.44
CA PRO A 276 -4.44 -10.97 10.46
C PRO A 276 -2.98 -11.39 10.69
N LEU A 277 -1.99 -10.62 10.21
CA LEU A 277 -0.56 -11.02 10.25
C LEU A 277 0.39 -10.01 10.88
N PHE A 278 0.07 -8.71 10.82
CA PHE A 278 0.92 -7.65 11.34
C PHE A 278 0.07 -6.45 11.75
N ASP A 279 0.46 -5.77 12.84
CA ASP A 279 -0.21 -4.55 13.31
C ASP A 279 0.56 -3.27 12.95
N VAL A 280 1.74 -3.40 12.33
CA VAL A 280 2.58 -2.28 11.88
C VAL A 280 2.89 -2.43 10.41
N MET A 281 2.67 -1.36 9.64
CA MET A 281 3.02 -1.26 8.23
C MET A 281 4.16 -0.26 8.04
N PHE A 282 5.13 -0.63 7.20
CA PHE A 282 6.27 0.19 6.84
C PHE A 282 6.24 0.54 5.34
N THR A 283 6.26 1.83 5.04
CA THR A 283 6.23 2.36 3.67
C THR A 283 7.40 3.34 3.46
N MET A 284 7.90 3.44 2.22
CA MET A 284 8.97 4.36 1.83
C MET A 284 8.64 5.03 0.49
#